data_AF-A0A645DNU9-F1
#
_entry.id   AF-A0A645DNU9-F1
#
_cell.length_a   1.000
_cell.length_b   1.000
_cell.length_c   1.000
_cell.angle_alpha   90.00
_cell.angle_beta   90.00
_cell.angle_gamma   90.00
#
_symmetry.space_group_name_H-M   'P 1'
#
loop_
_entity.id
_entity.type
_entity.pdbx_description
1 polymer ?
#
loop_
_entity_poly.entity_id
_entity_poly.type
_entity_poly.pdbx_seq_one_letter_code
_entity_poly.pdbx_strand_id
1 'polypeptide(L)'
;MDKRLPLEAIVYGRIPLMLIENCLMKNNARGDCRRACDEKNALNDRTGASFPVLPAFGCRNEIENSKVLFLADRDEYRRIGLTFARLRFTDESPELCAAVARRYLGKGDWSPDDFTRGLFFRSVE
;
A
#
# COMPACT_ATOMS: atom_id res chain seq x y z
N MET A 1 18.51 -14.64 -14.41
CA MET A 1 19.46 -13.69 -13.80
C MET A 1 19.50 -14.00 -12.33
N ASP A 2 20.60 -14.52 -11.81
CA ASP A 2 20.70 -14.92 -10.41
C ASP A 2 21.28 -13.76 -9.58
N LYS A 3 20.49 -13.23 -8.64
CA LYS A 3 20.94 -12.14 -7.76
C LYS A 3 21.69 -12.73 -6.59
N ARG A 4 22.82 -12.12 -6.23
CA ARG A 4 23.69 -12.59 -5.13
C ARG A 4 23.00 -12.64 -3.76
N LEU A 5 21.88 -11.94 -3.61
CA LEU A 5 21.05 -11.93 -2.40
C LEU A 5 19.58 -12.11 -2.80
N PRO A 6 18.78 -12.81 -1.97
CA PRO A 6 17.34 -12.85 -2.15
C PRO A 6 16.75 -11.45 -2.14
N LEU A 7 15.98 -11.10 -3.18
CA LEU A 7 15.33 -9.79 -3.26
C LEU A 7 13.82 -9.91 -3.22
N GLU A 8 13.20 -8.92 -2.59
CA GLU A 8 11.77 -8.75 -2.54
C GLU A 8 11.41 -7.37 -3.12
N ALA A 9 10.29 -7.29 -3.85
CA ALA A 9 9.68 -6.03 -4.22
C ALA A 9 8.23 -5.99 -3.74
N ILE A 10 7.76 -4.82 -3.31
CA ILE A 10 6.34 -4.56 -3.16
C ILE A 10 5.75 -4.45 -4.56
N VAL A 11 4.82 -5.35 -4.89
CA VAL A 11 4.15 -5.39 -6.20
C VAL A 11 2.67 -5.04 -6.11
N TYR A 12 2.16 -4.97 -4.89
CA TYR A 12 0.79 -4.61 -4.55
C TYR A 12 0.75 -3.86 -3.23
N GLY A 13 -0.15 -2.89 -3.12
CA GLY A 13 -0.49 -2.20 -1.87
C GLY A 13 -0.19 -0.72 -1.93
N ARG A 14 -0.68 0.03 -0.95
CA ARG A 14 -0.29 1.43 -0.81
C ARG A 14 1.16 1.51 -0.31
N ILE A 15 1.90 2.47 -0.86
CA ILE A 15 3.30 2.70 -0.48
C ILE A 15 3.32 3.73 0.65
N PRO A 16 4.04 3.46 1.76
CA PRO A 16 4.24 4.45 2.81
C PRO A 16 4.87 5.73 2.25
N LEU A 17 4.26 6.87 2.51
CA LEU A 17 4.76 8.18 2.11
C LEU A 17 5.57 8.83 3.23
N MET A 18 5.07 8.75 4.46
CA MET A 18 5.66 9.46 5.59
C MET A 18 5.27 8.80 6.92
N LEU A 19 6.27 8.61 7.79
CA LEU A 19 6.04 8.34 9.20
C LEU A 19 6.05 9.67 9.97
N ILE A 20 5.05 9.87 10.83
CA ILE A 20 4.89 11.09 11.63
C ILE A 20 4.99 10.72 13.11
N GLU A 21 5.83 11.47 13.83
CA GLU A 21 6.11 11.27 15.26
C GLU A 21 4.92 11.61 16.17
N ASN A 22 3.96 12.40 15.68
CA ASN A 22 2.76 12.79 16.40
C ASN A 22 1.52 12.05 15.89
N CYS A 23 0.64 11.67 16.82
CA CYS A 23 -0.67 11.12 16.48
C CYS A 23 -1.58 12.21 15.88
N LEU A 24 -1.82 12.14 14.58
CA LEU A 24 -2.76 13.01 13.85
C LEU A 24 -4.20 12.80 14.30
N MET A 25 -4.52 11.60 14.79
CA MET A 25 -5.87 11.22 15.21
C MET A 25 -6.26 11.72 16.60
N LYS A 26 -5.29 12.16 17.40
CA LYS A 26 -5.50 12.55 18.80
C LYS A 26 -6.57 13.63 18.97
N ASN A 27 -6.61 14.61 18.07
CA ASN A 27 -7.56 15.72 18.16
C ASN A 27 -8.99 15.30 17.83
N ASN A 28 -9.16 14.35 16.91
CA ASN A 28 -10.46 13.82 16.52
C ASN A 28 -10.98 12.75 17.50
N ALA A 29 -10.09 12.18 18.31
CA ALA A 29 -10.37 11.09 19.23
C ALA A 29 -11.35 11.45 20.37
N ARG A 30 -11.62 12.74 20.63
CA ARG A 30 -12.45 13.20 21.77
C ARG A 30 -12.07 12.54 23.11
N GLY A 31 -10.78 12.27 23.30
CA GLY A 31 -10.24 11.59 24.48
C GLY A 31 -10.11 10.06 24.37
N ASP A 32 -10.68 9.42 23.34
CA ASP A 32 -10.57 7.97 23.10
C ASP A 32 -9.59 7.65 21.97
N CYS A 33 -8.30 7.70 22.30
CA CYS A 33 -7.23 7.39 21.36
C CYS A 33 -7.29 5.95 20.83
N ARG A 34 -7.89 5.01 21.57
CA ARG A 34 -7.98 3.61 21.14
C ARG A 34 -8.97 3.48 20.00
N ARG A 35 -10.18 4.00 20.18
CA ARG A 35 -11.21 3.99 19.12
C ARG A 35 -10.73 4.71 17.87
N ALA A 36 -10.05 5.85 18.02
CA ALA A 36 -9.53 6.61 16.89
C ALA A 36 -8.48 5.83 16.06
N CYS A 37 -7.76 4.87 16.66
CA CYS A 37 -6.82 4.00 15.96
C CYS A 37 -7.49 2.81 15.25
N ASP A 38 -8.69 2.41 15.68
CA ASP A 38 -9.46 1.32 15.07
C ASP A 38 -10.33 1.81 13.89
N GLU A 39 -10.62 3.11 13.83
CA GLU A 39 -11.36 3.75 12.75
C GLU A 39 -10.50 3.98 11.49
N LYS A 40 -11.13 3.96 10.31
CA LYS A 40 -10.45 4.32 9.05
C LYS A 40 -10.25 5.83 8.98
N ASN A 41 -9.00 6.25 8.85
CA ASN A 41 -8.61 7.65 8.83
C ASN A 41 -7.91 8.03 7.53
N ALA A 42 -8.11 9.26 7.06
CA ALA A 42 -7.47 9.76 5.87
C ALA A 42 -7.21 11.28 5.92
N LEU A 43 -6.16 11.71 5.25
CA LEU A 43 -5.92 13.10 4.90
C LEU A 43 -6.39 13.35 3.47
N ASN A 44 -7.17 14.41 3.27
CA ASN A 44 -7.60 14.83 1.94
C ASN A 44 -6.80 16.06 1.51
N ASP A 45 -6.29 16.04 0.29
CA ASP A 45 -5.63 17.21 -0.29
C ASP A 45 -6.60 18.11 -1.06
N ARG A 46 -6.08 19.24 -1.57
CA ARG A 46 -6.88 20.19 -2.38
C ARG A 46 -7.35 19.63 -3.72
N THR A 47 -6.78 18.53 -4.19
CA THR A 47 -7.13 17.86 -5.45
C THR A 47 -8.21 16.79 -5.25
N GLY A 48 -8.58 16.51 -4.00
CA GLY A 48 -9.55 15.47 -3.63
C GLY A 48 -8.91 14.10 -3.45
N ALA A 49 -7.58 13.99 -3.47
CA ALA A 49 -6.91 12.73 -3.19
C ALA A 49 -6.97 12.41 -1.69
N SER A 50 -7.34 11.17 -1.37
CA SER A 50 -7.48 10.66 0.00
C SER A 50 -6.30 9.76 0.35
N PHE A 51 -5.51 10.14 1.34
CA PHE A 51 -4.31 9.44 1.82
C PHE A 51 -4.62 8.76 3.15
N PRO A 52 -4.67 7.42 3.21
CA PRO A 52 -4.96 6.72 4.46
C PRO A 52 -3.90 6.98 5.54
N VAL A 53 -4.35 7.09 6.78
CA VAL A 53 -3.50 7.29 7.95
C VAL A 53 -3.61 6.07 8.84
N LEU A 54 -2.53 5.29 8.92
CA LEU A 54 -2.46 4.06 9.69
C LEU A 54 -1.79 4.32 11.05
N PRO A 55 -2.21 3.61 12.11
CA PRO A 55 -1.50 3.64 13.38
C PRO A 55 -0.12 2.97 13.23
N ALA A 56 0.90 3.61 13.80
CA ALA A 56 2.24 3.06 13.94
C ALA A 56 2.61 2.97 15.43
N PHE A 57 3.58 2.11 15.76
CA PHE A 57 4.01 1.88 17.14
C PHE A 57 4.40 3.20 17.83
N GLY A 58 3.92 3.40 19.06
CA GLY A 58 4.28 4.54 19.90
C GLY A 58 3.47 5.81 19.64
N CYS A 59 2.16 5.69 19.37
CA CYS A 59 1.28 6.83 19.06
C CYS A 59 1.76 7.66 17.84
N ARG A 60 2.38 6.98 16.88
CA ARG A 60 2.82 7.55 15.60
C ARG A 60 1.84 7.19 14.52
N ASN A 61 1.93 7.85 13.37
CA ASN A 61 1.12 7.51 12.22
C ASN A 61 1.96 7.33 10.96
N GLU A 62 1.57 6.38 10.12
CA GLU A 62 2.10 6.19 8.78
C GLU A 62 1.06 6.68 7.78
N ILE A 63 1.43 7.66 6.95
CA ILE A 63 0.61 8.12 5.83
C ILE A 63 0.89 7.23 4.63
N GLU A 64 -0.16 6.67 4.06
CA GLU A 64 -0.14 5.84 2.87
C GLU A 64 -0.44 6.63 1.61
N ASN A 65 0.11 6.18 0.48
CA ASN A 65 -0.22 6.77 -0.82
C ASN A 65 -1.72 6.67 -1.12
N SER A 66 -2.27 7.70 -1.76
CA SER A 66 -3.67 7.79 -2.16
C SER A 66 -4.05 6.77 -3.24
N LYS A 67 -3.07 6.26 -3.98
CA LYS A 67 -3.24 5.19 -4.97
C LYS A 67 -2.52 3.92 -4.55
N VAL A 68 -3.15 2.79 -4.86
CA VAL A 68 -2.57 1.45 -4.67
C VAL A 68 -1.52 1.21 -5.76
N LEU A 69 -0.34 0.69 -5.40
CA LEU A 69 0.59 0.13 -6.38
C LEU A 69 -0.02 -1.17 -6.91
N PHE A 70 -0.11 -1.31 -8.23
CA PHE A 70 -0.61 -2.53 -8.86
C PHE A 70 0.24 -2.90 -10.06
N LEU A 71 0.80 -4.11 -10.03
CA LEU A 71 1.68 -4.63 -11.09
C LEU A 71 1.20 -5.99 -11.63
N ALA A 72 0.06 -6.54 -11.18
CA ALA A 72 -0.35 -7.89 -11.58
C ALA A 72 -0.66 -8.05 -13.08
N ASP A 73 -0.91 -6.94 -13.78
CA ASP A 73 -1.11 -6.84 -15.23
C ASP A 73 0.20 -6.79 -16.02
N ARG A 74 1.35 -6.85 -15.34
CA ARG A 74 2.70 -6.78 -15.92
C ARG A 74 3.50 -8.01 -15.52
N ASP A 75 4.29 -8.53 -16.45
CA ASP A 75 5.15 -9.72 -16.21
C ASP A 75 6.62 -9.35 -16.01
N GLU A 76 6.97 -8.09 -16.23
CA GLU A 76 8.32 -7.58 -16.16
C GLU A 76 8.90 -7.76 -14.76
N TYR A 77 8.11 -7.48 -13.70
CA TYR A 77 8.58 -7.65 -12.32
C TYR A 77 8.87 -9.12 -11.97
N ARG A 78 8.27 -10.08 -12.68
CA ARG A 78 8.57 -11.52 -12.51
C ARG A 78 9.91 -11.91 -13.16
N ARG A 79 10.42 -11.10 -14.10
CA ARG A 79 11.62 -11.38 -14.90
C ARG A 79 12.89 -10.71 -14.39
N ILE A 80 12.80 -9.79 -13.43
CA ILE A 80 13.96 -9.07 -12.88
C ILE A 80 14.73 -9.83 -11.78
N GLY A 81 14.48 -11.14 -11.62
CA GLY A 81 15.17 -11.99 -10.63
C GLY A 81 14.80 -11.67 -9.18
N LEU A 82 13.52 -11.39 -8.90
CA LEU A 82 13.00 -11.33 -7.53
C LEU A 82 12.86 -12.74 -6.95
N THR A 83 13.19 -12.88 -5.67
CA THR A 83 12.89 -14.09 -4.90
C THR A 83 11.46 -14.04 -4.38
N PHE A 84 11.00 -12.86 -3.95
CA PHE A 84 9.66 -12.65 -3.41
C PHE A 84 8.97 -11.45 -4.06
N ALA A 85 7.66 -11.58 -4.19
CA ALA A 85 6.77 -10.49 -4.56
C ALA A 85 5.83 -10.23 -3.38
N ARG A 86 5.94 -9.05 -2.76
CA ARG A 86 5.17 -8.70 -1.57
C ARG A 86 3.85 -8.05 -1.94
N LEU A 87 2.77 -8.57 -1.35
CA LEU A 87 1.47 -7.93 -1.31
C LEU A 87 1.32 -7.26 0.06
N ARG A 88 1.28 -5.92 0.08
CA ARG A 88 1.14 -5.15 1.32
C ARG A 88 -0.33 -4.74 1.48
N PHE A 89 -1.06 -5.47 2.31
CA PHE A 89 -2.44 -5.15 2.66
C PHE A 89 -2.48 -4.21 3.86
N THR A 90 -3.33 -3.19 3.78
CA THR A 90 -3.48 -2.13 4.78
C THR A 90 -4.93 -1.91 5.18
N ASP A 91 -5.78 -1.52 4.23
CA ASP A 91 -7.16 -1.05 4.45
C ASP A 91 -8.20 -1.87 3.66
N GLU A 92 -7.74 -2.90 2.95
CA GLU A 92 -8.54 -3.84 2.20
C GLU A 92 -9.41 -4.74 3.11
N SER A 93 -10.58 -5.14 2.60
CA SER A 93 -11.39 -6.16 3.27
C SER A 93 -10.77 -7.56 3.08
N PRO A 94 -11.11 -8.55 3.93
CA PRO A 94 -10.63 -9.93 3.76
C PRO A 94 -10.94 -10.52 2.37
N GLU A 95 -12.12 -10.22 1.82
CA GLU A 95 -12.56 -10.68 0.51
C GLU A 95 -11.71 -10.07 -0.60
N LEU A 96 -11.38 -8.78 -0.46
CA LEU A 96 -10.52 -8.07 -1.38
C LEU A 96 -9.08 -8.62 -1.33
N CYS A 97 -8.53 -8.87 -0.14
CA CYS A 97 -7.23 -9.52 0.03
C CYS A 97 -7.18 -10.87 -0.70
N ALA A 98 -8.23 -11.69 -0.58
CA ALA A 98 -8.32 -12.97 -1.28
C ALA A 98 -8.40 -12.79 -2.80
N ALA A 99 -9.18 -11.83 -3.31
CA ALA A 99 -9.28 -11.54 -4.73
C ALA A 99 -7.93 -11.08 -5.31
N VAL A 100 -7.23 -10.18 -4.62
CA VAL A 100 -5.88 -9.71 -4.97
C VAL A 100 -4.91 -10.90 -5.00
N ALA A 101 -4.87 -11.72 -3.94
CA ALA A 101 -3.96 -12.86 -3.87
C ALA A 101 -4.20 -13.84 -5.05
N ARG A 102 -5.46 -14.13 -5.39
CA ARG A 102 -5.81 -14.95 -6.56
C ARG A 102 -5.33 -14.31 -7.86
N ARG A 103 -5.48 -12.99 -8.02
CA ARG A 103 -4.99 -12.27 -9.20
C ARG A 103 -3.47 -12.45 -9.38
N TYR A 104 -2.67 -12.32 -8.33
CA TYR A 104 -1.21 -12.47 -8.39
C TYR A 104 -0.76 -13.93 -8.62
N LEU A 105 -1.60 -14.90 -8.28
CA LEU A 105 -1.43 -16.32 -8.61
C LEU A 105 -1.92 -16.70 -10.02
N GLY A 106 -2.42 -15.75 -10.81
CA GLY A 106 -2.98 -16.02 -12.14
C GLY A 106 -4.35 -16.71 -12.12
N LYS A 107 -5.06 -16.67 -10.98
CA LYS A 107 -6.34 -17.36 -10.75
C LYS A 107 -7.51 -16.39 -10.56
N GLY A 108 -7.43 -15.21 -11.17
CA GLY A 108 -8.46 -14.17 -11.06
C GLY A 108 -8.18 -13.01 -12.00
N ASP A 109 -9.16 -12.12 -12.10
CA ASP A 109 -9.21 -10.97 -13.02
C ASP A 109 -9.33 -9.62 -12.29
N TRP A 110 -9.41 -9.64 -10.95
CA TRP A 110 -9.51 -8.43 -10.15
C TRP A 110 -8.41 -7.41 -10.46
N SER A 111 -8.81 -6.14 -10.57
CA SER A 111 -7.92 -4.97 -10.65
C SER A 111 -8.57 -3.81 -9.92
N PRO A 112 -7.78 -2.92 -9.30
CA PRO A 112 -8.31 -1.68 -8.72
C PRO A 112 -8.76 -0.71 -9.83
N ASP A 113 -9.79 0.08 -9.55
CA ASP A 113 -10.29 1.10 -10.48
C ASP A 113 -9.29 2.25 -10.68
N ASP A 114 -8.62 2.67 -9.59
CA ASP A 114 -7.54 3.66 -9.63
C ASP A 114 -6.27 3.10 -8.98
N PHE A 115 -5.15 3.22 -9.69
CA PHE A 115 -3.86 2.68 -9.25
C PHE A 115 -2.69 3.44 -9.85
N THR A 116 -1.51 3.17 -9.29
CA THR A 116 -0.23 3.63 -9.82
C THR A 116 0.66 2.43 -10.15
N ARG A 117 1.56 2.61 -11.12
CA ARG A 117 2.68 1.68 -11.37
C ARG A 117 3.97 2.18 -10.70
N GLY A 118 3.86 3.24 -9.90
CA GLY A 118 5.01 3.99 -9.40
C GLY A 118 5.92 4.44 -10.53
N LEU A 119 7.22 4.43 -10.25
CA LEU A 119 8.26 4.69 -11.24
C LEU A 119 8.81 3.40 -11.86
N PHE A 120 8.13 2.25 -11.68
CA PHE A 120 8.65 0.94 -12.06
C PHE A 120 8.99 0.82 -13.55
N PHE A 121 8.27 1.56 -14.39
CA PHE A 121 8.46 1.56 -15.85
C PHE A 121 8.97 2.90 -16.38
N ARG A 122 9.36 3.84 -15.51
CA ARG A 122 9.98 5.08 -15.97
C ARG A 122 11.45 4.79 -16.27
N SER A 123 11.80 4.84 -17.55
CA SER A 123 13.20 4.96 -17.96
C SER A 123 13.80 6.23 -17.39
N VAL A 124 15.07 6.18 -16.98
CA VAL A 124 15.86 7.37 -16.71
C VAL A 124 16.35 7.85 -18.07
N GLU A 125 15.99 9.08 -18.46
CA GLU A 125 16.56 9.76 -19.64
C GLU A 125 18.03 10.14 -19.41
#